data_AF-A0AAX3NF57-F1
#
_entry.id   AF-A0AAX3NF57-F1
#
_cell.length_a   1.000
_cell.length_b   1.000
_cell.length_c   1.000
_cell.angle_alpha   90.00
_cell.angle_beta   90.00
_cell.angle_gamma   90.00
#
_symmetry.space_group_name_H-M   'P 1'
#
loop_
_entity.id
_entity.type
_entity.pdbx_description
1 polymer ?
#
loop_
_entity_poly.entity_id
_entity_poly.type
_entity_poly.pdbx_seq_one_letter_code
_entity_poly.pdbx_strand_id
1 'polypeptide(L)'
;MKQELNIAYIFSCIMVDNEKLTLPVASKKIKHFINKSQGLVDENELDEWRKVEEELVHMDLDSFENWKKIAIRYFKSNKNVSEK
;
A
#
# COMPACT_ATOMS: atom_id res chain seq x y z
N MET A 1 2.71 9.19 16.74
CA MET A 1 3.10 7.93 16.08
C MET A 1 1.91 7.40 15.30
N LYS A 2 1.73 7.72 14.01
CA LYS A 2 0.57 7.21 13.24
C LYS A 2 0.76 7.08 11.71
N GLN A 3 1.70 7.80 11.07
CA GLN A 3 1.85 7.73 9.60
C GLN A 3 2.53 6.45 9.08
N GLU A 4 3.45 5.87 9.86
CA GLU A 4 4.22 4.69 9.45
C GLU A 4 3.36 3.47 9.10
N LEU A 5 2.21 3.32 9.77
CA LEU A 5 1.33 2.16 9.56
C LEU A 5 0.54 2.25 8.25
N ASN A 6 0.30 3.46 7.71
CA ASN A 6 -0.55 3.65 6.54
C ASN A 6 0.14 3.24 5.23
N ILE A 7 1.43 3.56 5.05
CA ILE A 7 2.17 3.20 3.83
C ILE A 7 2.30 1.67 3.72
N ALA A 8 2.74 1.01 4.78
CA ALA A 8 2.91 -0.44 4.79
C ALA A 8 1.58 -1.18 4.58
N TYR A 9 0.50 -0.68 5.17
CA TYR A 9 -0.83 -1.23 4.99
C TYR A 9 -1.30 -1.13 3.53
N ILE A 10 -1.25 0.06 2.92
CA ILE A 10 -1.68 0.27 1.53
C ILE A 10 -0.82 -0.55 0.56
N PHE A 11 0.50 -0.63 0.80
CA PHE A 11 1.36 -1.50 0.02
C PHE A 11 0.92 -2.95 0.11
N SER A 12 0.50 -3.43 1.28
CA SER A 12 0.00 -4.79 1.44
C SER A 12 -1.31 -5.02 0.69
N CYS A 13 -2.18 -4.01 0.56
CA CYS A 13 -3.44 -4.10 -0.18
C CYS A 13 -3.23 -4.24 -1.69
N ILE A 14 -2.15 -3.70 -2.24
CA ILE A 14 -1.85 -3.75 -3.68
C ILE A 14 -0.90 -4.89 -4.08
N MET A 15 -0.39 -5.65 -3.10
CA MET A 15 0.45 -6.82 -3.32
C MET A 15 -0.36 -7.99 -3.88
N VAL A 16 0.30 -8.77 -4.72
CA VAL A 16 -0.24 -9.99 -5.34
C VAL A 16 0.83 -11.07 -5.23
N ASP A 17 0.44 -12.32 -5.03
CA ASP A 17 1.39 -13.43 -4.93
C ASP A 17 2.28 -13.53 -6.16
N ASN A 18 3.54 -13.84 -5.92
CA ASN A 18 4.57 -14.06 -6.95
C ASN A 18 4.81 -12.85 -7.87
N GLU A 19 4.19 -11.69 -7.61
CA GLU A 19 4.43 -10.45 -8.33
C GLU A 19 5.46 -9.58 -7.59
N LYS A 20 6.47 -9.09 -8.32
CA LYS A 20 7.45 -8.17 -7.75
C LYS A 20 6.85 -6.76 -7.66
N LEU A 21 6.65 -6.28 -6.44
CA LEU A 21 6.29 -4.88 -6.21
C LEU A 21 7.54 -3.99 -6.34
N THR A 22 7.62 -3.21 -7.42
CA THR A 22 8.62 -2.15 -7.63
C THR A 22 7.97 -0.78 -7.45
N LEU A 23 8.76 0.28 -7.25
CA LEU A 23 8.23 1.63 -7.04
C LEU A 23 7.32 2.13 -8.19
N PRO A 24 7.67 1.97 -9.49
CA PRO A 24 6.77 2.32 -10.58
C PRO A 24 5.47 1.50 -10.60
N VAL A 25 5.55 0.21 -10.27
CA VAL A 25 4.38 -0.68 -10.21
C VAL A 25 3.49 -0.29 -9.03
N ALA A 26 4.07 -0.01 -7.86
CA ALA A 26 3.36 0.45 -6.68
C ALA A 26 2.61 1.76 -6.98
N SER A 27 3.27 2.75 -7.57
CA SER A 27 2.64 4.03 -7.92
C SER A 27 1.43 3.83 -8.84
N LYS A 28 1.58 3.04 -9.90
CA LYS A 28 0.46 2.72 -10.81
C LYS A 28 -0.68 1.99 -10.09
N LYS A 29 -0.37 1.04 -9.23
CA LYS A 29 -1.36 0.23 -8.52
C LYS A 29 -2.11 1.01 -7.44
N ILE A 30 -1.42 1.85 -6.65
CA ILE A 30 -2.05 2.71 -5.65
C ILE A 30 -3.02 3.66 -6.32
N LYS A 31 -2.60 4.34 -7.39
CA LYS A 31 -3.49 5.24 -8.14
C LYS A 31 -4.75 4.53 -8.66
N HIS A 32 -4.57 3.32 -9.21
CA HIS A 32 -5.70 2.51 -9.68
C HIS A 32 -6.60 2.04 -8.53
N PHE A 33 -6.01 1.68 -7.39
CA PHE A 33 -6.72 1.27 -6.18
C PHE A 33 -7.59 2.42 -5.63
N ILE A 34 -7.02 3.62 -5.47
CA ILE A 34 -7.75 4.81 -5.01
C ILE A 34 -8.93 5.13 -5.94
N ASN A 35 -8.69 5.16 -7.25
CA ASN A 35 -9.74 5.46 -8.23
C ASN A 35 -10.89 4.43 -8.20
N LYS A 36 -10.58 3.15 -7.95
CA LYS A 36 -11.60 2.10 -7.85
C LYS A 36 -12.40 2.16 -6.55
N SER A 37 -11.81 2.68 -5.49
CA SER A 37 -12.44 2.78 -4.19
C SER A 37 -13.22 4.08 -3.99
N GLN A 38 -13.11 5.04 -4.93
CA GLN A 38 -13.87 6.28 -4.88
C GLN A 38 -15.37 5.99 -4.84
N GLY A 39 -16.04 6.45 -3.78
CA GLY A 39 -17.46 6.20 -3.53
C GLY A 39 -17.79 4.84 -2.88
N LEU A 40 -16.79 4.02 -2.57
CA LEU A 40 -16.94 2.76 -1.83
C LEU A 40 -16.45 2.85 -0.38
N VAL A 41 -15.54 3.77 -0.10
CA VAL A 41 -14.99 4.05 1.23
C VAL A 41 -15.25 5.50 1.62
N ASP A 42 -15.04 5.84 2.89
CA ASP A 42 -15.19 7.21 3.34
C ASP A 42 -14.09 8.14 2.79
N GLU A 43 -14.41 9.43 2.70
CA GLU A 43 -13.48 10.42 2.12
C GLU A 43 -12.21 10.59 2.97
N ASN A 44 -12.27 10.36 4.29
CA ASN A 44 -11.07 10.46 5.14
C ASN A 44 -10.10 9.32 4.82
N GLU A 45 -10.60 8.09 4.65
CA GLU A 45 -9.81 6.93 4.23
C GLU A 45 -9.19 7.16 2.84
N LEU A 46 -9.96 7.69 1.88
CA LEU A 46 -9.43 8.08 0.56
C LEU A 46 -8.34 9.14 0.63
N ASP A 47 -8.51 10.15 1.48
CA ASP A 47 -7.52 11.22 1.67
C ASP A 47 -6.23 10.70 2.30
N GLU A 48 -6.31 9.73 3.22
CA GLU A 48 -5.12 9.05 3.74
C GLU A 48 -4.38 8.31 2.64
N TRP A 49 -5.10 7.66 1.72
CA TRP A 49 -4.47 6.93 0.63
C TRP A 49 -3.84 7.84 -0.42
N ARG A 50 -4.47 8.98 -0.71
CA ARG A 50 -3.90 10.03 -1.58
C ARG A 50 -2.60 10.58 -1.02
N LYS A 51 -2.51 10.79 0.30
CA LYS A 51 -1.24 11.20 0.94
C LYS A 51 -0.13 10.18 0.75
N VAL A 52 -0.45 8.88 0.79
CA VAL A 52 0.53 7.83 0.50
C VAL A 52 0.92 7.78 -0.98
N GLU A 53 0.01 8.07 -1.91
CA GLU A 53 0.35 8.25 -3.32
C GLU A 53 1.35 9.40 -3.50
N GLU A 54 1.09 10.55 -2.90
CA GLU A 54 1.97 11.72 -2.93
C GLU A 54 3.35 11.43 -2.32
N GLU A 55 3.40 10.80 -1.15
CA GLU A 55 4.65 10.39 -0.53
C GLU A 55 5.42 9.41 -1.41
N LEU A 56 4.75 8.46 -2.07
CA LEU A 56 5.37 7.48 -2.94
C LEU A 56 6.05 8.12 -4.17
N VAL A 57 5.50 9.21 -4.70
CA VAL A 57 6.11 9.95 -5.82
C VAL A 57 7.45 10.57 -5.44
N HIS A 58 7.61 10.94 -4.17
CA HIS A 58 8.82 11.57 -3.64
C HIS A 58 9.74 10.59 -2.88
N MET A 59 9.34 9.33 -2.76
CA MET A 59 10.05 8.32 -1.98
C MET A 59 11.31 7.82 -2.69
N ASP A 60 12.43 7.77 -1.96
CA ASP A 60 13.64 7.13 -2.44
C ASP A 60 13.53 5.59 -2.42
N LEU A 61 14.45 4.92 -3.12
CA LEU A 61 14.43 3.46 -3.27
C LEU A 61 14.64 2.71 -1.94
N ASP A 62 15.45 3.24 -1.03
CA ASP A 62 15.78 2.59 0.23
C ASP A 62 14.58 2.62 1.18
N SER A 63 13.94 3.79 1.29
CA SER A 63 12.67 4.01 1.97
C SER A 63 11.58 3.09 1.42
N PHE A 64 11.47 2.99 0.09
CA PHE A 64 10.52 2.09 -0.55
C PHE A 64 10.74 0.62 -0.18
N GLU A 65 11.98 0.12 -0.28
CA GLU A 65 12.28 -1.28 0.06
C GLU A 65 12.08 -1.55 1.56
N ASN A 66 12.28 -0.56 2.43
CA ASN A 66 11.95 -0.68 3.85
C ASN A 66 10.44 -0.81 4.09
N TRP A 67 9.63 0.07 3.50
CA TRP A 67 8.17 -0.01 3.59
C TRP A 67 7.62 -1.31 3.02
N LYS A 68 8.16 -1.74 1.88
CA LYS A 68 7.81 -3.01 1.24
C LYS A 68 8.12 -4.21 2.14
N LYS A 69 9.24 -4.23 2.86
CA LYS A 69 9.55 -5.31 3.83
C LYS A 69 8.51 -5.38 4.94
N ILE A 70 8.04 -4.24 5.44
CA ILE A 70 7.00 -4.19 6.47
C ILE A 70 5.65 -4.66 5.88
N ALA A 71 5.28 -4.18 4.70
CA ALA A 71 4.06 -4.55 3.98
C ALA A 71 3.95 -6.06 3.70
N ILE A 72 5.06 -6.72 3.36
CA ILE A 72 5.10 -8.19 3.15
C ILE A 72 4.67 -8.94 4.42
N ARG A 73 4.98 -8.42 5.61
CA ARG A 73 4.56 -9.05 6.87
C ARG A 73 3.04 -8.99 7.00
N TYR A 74 2.43 -7.84 6.74
CA TYR A 74 0.97 -7.67 6.76
C TYR A 74 0.28 -8.56 5.72
N PHE A 75 0.79 -8.58 4.49
CA PHE A 75 0.23 -9.39 3.40
C PHE A 75 0.20 -10.88 3.76
N LYS A 76 1.30 -11.41 4.32
CA LYS A 76 1.38 -12.81 4.76
C LYS A 76 0.53 -13.10 6.00
N SER A 77 0.49 -12.17 6.96
CA SER A 77 -0.32 -12.32 8.17
C SER A 77 -1.82 -12.36 7.87
N ASN A 78 -2.31 -11.52 6.96
CA ASN A 78 -3.73 -11.53 6.56
C ASN A 78 -4.13 -12.81 5.82
N LYS A 79 -3.23 -13.39 5.01
CA LYS A 79 -3.48 -14.68 4.35
C LYS A 79 -3.68 -15.82 5.35
N ASN A 80 -2.83 -15.91 6.36
CA ASN A 80 -2.91 -16.96 7.37
C ASN A 80 -4.20 -16.90 8.22
N VAL A 81 -4.89 -15.76 8.23
CA VAL A 81 -6.20 -15.60 8.90
C VAL A 81 -7.35 -16.04 7.98
N SER A 82 -7.20 -15.87 6.66
CA SER A 82 -8.26 -16.18 5.69
C SER A 82 -8.28 -17.65 5.23
N GLU A 83 -7.22 -18.43 5.53
CA GLU A 83 -7.10 -19.86 5.22
C GLU A 83 -7.45 -20.78 6.41
N LYS A 84 -8.06 -20.24 7.49
CA LYS A 84 -8.59 -20.99 8.63
C LYS A 84 -10.10 -20.89 8.72
#